data_AF-L1IJG2-F1
#
_entry.id   AF-L1IJG2-F1
#
_cell.length_a   1.000
_cell.length_b   1.000
_cell.length_c   1.000
_cell.angle_alpha   90.00
_cell.angle_beta   90.00
_cell.angle_gamma   90.00
#
_symmetry.space_group_name_H-M   'P 1'
#
loop_
_entity.id
_entity.type
_entity.pdbx_description
1 polymer ?
#
loop_
_entity_poly.entity_id
_entity_poly.type
_entity_poly.pdbx_seq_one_letter_code
_entity_poly.pdbx_strand_id
1 'polypeptide(L)' 'CPACRRSYCLKCKAKWHQTTSCEDNAMLNSGSKEDRKFLGLVSRKGMKKCPSCNFWVEKSEGCNAMRCRCGTTFCWRC' A
#
# COMPACT_ATOMS: atom_id res chain seq x y z
N CYS A 1 13.66 14.10 -14.75
CA CYS A 1 13.64 15.48 -15.29
C CYS A 1 15.07 15.88 -15.68
N PRO A 2 15.33 16.22 -16.95
CA PRO A 2 16.68 16.59 -17.41
C PRO A 2 17.20 17.88 -16.78
N ALA A 3 16.32 18.80 -16.36
CA ALA A 3 16.72 20.05 -15.71
C ALA A 3 17.18 19.89 -14.25
N CYS A 4 16.54 19.00 -13.48
CA CYS A 4 16.84 18.84 -12.04
C CYS A 4 17.35 17.44 -11.65
N ARG A 5 17.60 16.57 -12.65
CA ARG A 5 18.08 15.17 -12.52
C ARG A 5 17.30 14.31 -11.50
N ARG A 6 16.06 14.67 -11.19
CA ARG A 6 15.18 13.90 -10.29
C ARG A 6 14.33 12.89 -11.07
N SER A 7 14.19 11.69 -10.52
CA SER A 7 13.23 10.69 -10.95
C SER A 7 11.89 10.92 -10.25
N TYR A 8 10.81 10.95 -11.02
CA TYR A 8 9.44 11.14 -10.53
C TYR A 8 8.49 10.23 -11.30
N CYS A 9 7.42 9.79 -10.65
CA CYS A 9 6.43 8.94 -11.28
C CYS A 9 5.57 9.77 -12.25
N LEU A 10 5.47 9.31 -13.50
CA LEU A 10 4.70 10.03 -14.54
C LEU A 10 3.18 9.99 -14.31
N LYS A 11 2.68 8.99 -13.58
CA LYS A 11 1.25 8.86 -13.27
C LYS A 11 0.81 9.80 -12.15
N CYS A 12 1.51 9.81 -11.02
CA CYS A 12 1.11 10.60 -9.85
C CYS A 12 1.90 11.89 -9.64
N LYS A 13 2.90 12.17 -10.48
CA LYS A 13 3.78 13.36 -10.42
C LYS A 13 4.57 13.52 -9.10
N ALA A 14 4.57 12.51 -8.23
CA ALA A 14 5.35 12.48 -7.00
C ALA A 14 6.75 11.88 -7.22
N LYS A 15 7.61 11.91 -6.18
CA LYS A 15 8.94 11.27 -6.22
C LYS A 15 8.83 9.82 -6.70
N TRP A 16 9.83 9.38 -7.48
CA TRP A 16 9.82 8.03 -8.06
C TRP A 16 9.68 6.96 -6.97
N HIS A 17 8.81 6.00 -7.24
CA HIS A 17 8.50 4.89 -6.36
C HIS A 17 8.33 3.63 -7.20
N GLN A 18 9.09 2.57 -6.86
CA GLN A 18 9.08 1.29 -7.59
C GLN A 18 8.31 0.20 -6.84
N THR A 19 8.31 0.25 -5.51
CA THR A 19 7.76 -0.79 -4.62
C THR A 19 6.38 -0.45 -4.06
N THR A 20 5.93 0.80 -4.21
CA THR A 20 4.63 1.27 -3.73
C THR A 20 3.76 1.73 -4.90
N SER A 21 2.46 1.56 -4.78
CA SER A 21 1.49 2.08 -5.75
C SER A 21 1.42 3.61 -5.69
N CYS A 22 0.91 4.24 -6.75
CA CYS A 22 0.74 5.69 -6.80
C CYS A 22 -0.11 6.23 -5.63
N GLU A 23 -1.16 5.52 -5.24
CA GLU A 23 -1.99 5.86 -4.08
C GLU A 23 -1.24 5.75 -2.75
N ASP A 24 -0.46 4.68 -2.54
CA ASP A 24 0.38 4.54 -1.34
C ASP A 24 1.43 5.66 -1.27
N ASN A 25 2.05 5.99 -2.41
CA ASN A 25 3.03 7.05 -2.45
C ASN A 25 2.40 8.44 -2.27
N ALA A 26 1.16 8.64 -2.73
CA ALA A 26 0.39 9.85 -2.43
C ALA A 26 0.10 9.94 -0.94
N MET A 27 -0.37 8.87 -0.28
CA MET A 27 -0.56 8.87 1.18
C MET A 27 0.75 9.10 1.96
N LEU A 28 1.88 8.56 1.49
CA LEU A 28 3.19 8.76 2.12
C LEU A 28 3.77 10.18 1.97
N ASN A 29 3.44 10.85 0.87
CA ASN A 29 3.90 12.22 0.58
C ASN A 29 2.89 13.29 1.05
N SER A 30 1.62 12.94 1.20
CA SER A 30 0.53 13.84 1.62
C SER A 30 0.08 13.64 3.08
N GLY A 31 0.45 12.52 3.72
CA GLY A 31 0.10 12.20 5.10
C GLY A 31 1.09 12.74 6.14
N SER A 32 0.55 13.21 7.26
CA SER A 32 1.30 13.63 8.46
C SER A 32 2.26 12.54 8.96
N LYS A 33 3.21 12.88 9.84
CA LYS A 33 4.24 11.94 10.36
C LYS A 33 3.63 10.66 10.96
N GLU A 34 2.39 10.71 11.42
CA GLU A 34 1.59 9.61 11.93
C GLU A 34 1.27 8.55 10.86
N ASP A 35 0.90 8.94 9.64
CA ASP A 35 0.59 8.03 8.52
C ASP A 35 1.80 7.18 8.13
N ARG A 36 3.00 7.76 8.21
CA ARG A 36 4.27 7.07 7.93
C ARG A 36 4.56 5.97 8.96
N LYS A 37 4.18 6.15 10.22
CA LYS A 37 4.31 5.11 11.26
C LYS A 37 3.31 3.98 11.05
N PHE A 38 2.08 4.31 10.63
CA PHE A 38 1.07 3.30 10.33
C PHE A 38 1.49 2.41 9.16
N LEU A 39 1.97 3.00 8.06
CA LEU A 39 2.46 2.22 6.90
C LEU A 39 3.69 1.35 7.22
N GLY A 40 4.56 1.82 8.11
CA GLY A 40 5.68 1.03 8.63
C GLY A 40 5.23 -0.18 9.47
N LEU A 41 4.17 -0.02 10.26
CA LEU A 41 3.57 -1.12 11.03
C LEU A 41 2.84 -2.11 10.12
N VAL A 42 2.09 -1.63 9.14
CA VAL A 42 1.34 -2.42 8.16
C VAL A 42 2.28 -3.30 7.33
N SER A 43 3.42 -2.74 6.89
CA SER A 43 4.46 -3.48 6.16
C SER A 43 5.15 -4.53 7.04
N ARG A 44 5.37 -4.23 8.33
CA ARG A 44 5.98 -5.17 9.29
C ARG A 44 5.04 -6.29 9.74
N LYS A 45 3.74 -6.03 9.79
CA LYS A 45 2.72 -7.01 10.16
C LYS A 45 2.30 -7.94 9.02
N GLY A 46 2.80 -7.72 7.80
CA GLY A 46 2.37 -8.49 6.64
C GLY A 46 0.88 -8.32 6.39
N MET A 47 0.43 -7.08 6.22
CA MET A 47 -0.95 -6.76 5.85
C MET A 47 -1.07 -6.65 4.31
N LYS A 48 -2.17 -7.10 3.72
CA LYS A 48 -2.43 -7.07 2.26
C LYS A 48 -3.72 -6.27 2.02
N LYS A 49 -3.75 -5.51 0.92
CA LYS A 49 -4.97 -4.81 0.51
C LYS A 49 -5.98 -5.78 -0.06
N CYS A 50 -7.24 -5.59 0.29
CA CYS A 50 -8.35 -6.28 -0.35
C CYS A 50 -8.46 -5.85 -1.82
N PRO A 51 -8.58 -6.79 -2.78
CA PRO A 51 -8.71 -6.45 -4.20
C PRO A 51 -10.01 -5.72 -4.55
N SER A 52 -11.04 -5.80 -3.71
CA SER A 52 -12.35 -5.18 -3.99
C SER A 52 -12.51 -3.78 -3.40
N CYS A 53 -12.01 -3.54 -2.18
CA CYS A 53 -12.25 -2.27 -1.46
C CYS A 53 -10.96 -1.53 -1.07
N ASN A 54 -9.79 -2.09 -1.44
CA ASN A 54 -8.46 -1.56 -1.13
C ASN A 54 -8.15 -1.38 0.37
N PHE A 55 -8.99 -1.94 1.25
CA PHE A 55 -8.80 -1.86 2.70
C PHE A 55 -7.69 -2.81 3.15
N TRP A 56 -6.90 -2.40 4.15
CA TRP A 56 -5.84 -3.22 4.71
C TRP A 56 -6.40 -4.37 5.54
N VAL A 57 -6.00 -5.59 5.21
CA VAL A 57 -6.39 -6.81 5.90
C VAL A 57 -5.14 -7.45 6.51
N GLU A 58 -5.18 -7.72 7.81
CA GLU A 58 -4.13 -8.46 8.54
C GLU A 58 -4.28 -9.95 8.25
N LYS A 59 -3.17 -10.66 8.01
CA LYS A 59 -3.19 -12.10 7.77
C LYS A 59 -3.55 -12.84 9.06
N SER A 60 -4.58 -13.68 9.04
CA SER A 60 -4.85 -14.63 10.10
C SER A 60 -3.85 -15.78 9.99
N GLU A 61 -3.13 -16.10 11.07
CA GLU A 61 -2.17 -17.22 11.06
C GLU A 61 -2.88 -18.53 10.62
N GLY A 62 -2.26 -19.25 9.68
CA GLY A 62 -2.72 -20.56 9.22
C GLY A 62 -3.70 -20.59 8.03
N CYS A 63 -4.41 -19.50 7.70
CA CYS A 63 -5.39 -19.52 6.60
C CYS A 63 -4.95 -18.68 5.39
N ASN A 64 -4.97 -19.27 4.19
CA ASN A 64 -4.75 -18.52 2.95
C ASN A 64 -6.03 -17.82 2.46
N ALA A 65 -7.22 -18.24 2.88
CA ALA A 65 -8.47 -17.59 2.52
C ALA A 65 -8.76 -16.45 3.51
N MET A 66 -8.58 -15.22 3.05
CA MET A 66 -8.74 -14.02 3.84
C MET A 66 -10.07 -13.36 3.52
N ARG A 67 -10.86 -13.06 4.55
CA ARG A 67 -12.14 -12.37 4.39
C ARG A 67 -11.99 -10.90 4.78
N CYS A 68 -12.28 -10.00 3.84
CA CYS A 68 -12.33 -8.58 4.12
C CYS A 68 -13.67 -8.18 4.78
N ARG A 69 -13.68 -7.06 5.50
CA ARG A 69 -14.90 -6.46 6.07
C ARG A 69 -15.94 -6.06 5.02
N CYS A 70 -15.53 -5.84 3.76
CA CYS A 70 -16.45 -5.61 2.66
C CYS A 70 -17.18 -6.88 2.20
N GLY A 71 -16.91 -8.04 2.82
CA GLY A 71 -17.50 -9.33 2.46
C GLY A 71 -16.71 -10.13 1.43
N THR A 72 -15.72 -9.51 0.77
CA THR A 72 -14.89 -10.21 -0.22
C THR A 72 -13.90 -11.16 0.44
N THR A 73 -13.97 -12.45 0.07
CA THR A 73 -12.97 -13.44 0.41
C THR A 73 -11.95 -13.54 -0.71
N PHE A 74 -10.66 -13.41 -0.39
CA PHE A 74 -9.57 -13.50 -1.36
C PHE A 74 -8.43 -14.36 -0.82
N CYS A 75 -7.69 -14.98 -1.73
CA CYS A 75 -6.53 -15.78 -1.38
C CYS A 75 -5.32 -14.87 -1.10
N TRP A 76 -4.66 -15.09 0.03
CA TRP A 76 -3.48 -14.33 0.43
C TRP A 76 -2.26 -14.62 -0.46
N ARG A 77 -2.11 -15.88 -0.91
CA ARG A 77 -0.97 -16.35 -1.70
C ARG A 77 -1.13 -16.27 -3.23
N CYS A 78 -2.36 -16.17 -3.75
CA CYS A 78 -2.67 -16.46 -5.15
C CYS A 78 -2.30 -15.34 -6.15
#